data_AF-A0A183B7K6-F1
#
_entry.id   AF-A0A183B7K6-F1
#
_cell.length_a   1.000
_cell.length_b   1.000
_cell.length_c   1.000
_cell.angle_alpha   90.00
_cell.angle_beta   90.00
_cell.angle_gamma   90.00
#
_symmetry.space_group_name_H-M   'P 1'
#
loop_
_entity.id
_entity.type
_entity.pdbx_description
1 polymer ?
#
loop_
_entity_poly.entity_id
_entity_poly.type
_entity_poly.pdbx_seq_one_letter_code
_entity_poly.pdbx_strand_id
1 'polypeptide(L)'
;MDQATLDNLAQEEDSIYFNRHTYDCARLAAGSVLAVVDDVCSGQSLNGIALVRPPGHHALPDQCMGFCYFNNIAIAALHAQHVYGLERIAIVDWDVHHGNGTEKVFEDNPNVLFISVHRFDDGRFFPNTQEASPSVCGVGEGQGRTIQVAWNGRHVRDGEYISVFTHLILPVLYEFRPQLILVSAGFDATRGDRLGGLNLSVECFAHLTHLLLTVAFLNPSSDRGQSSADSSTRVTRARQQEERRANFSGGLILALEGGYQLAATAEAVCHSVASLLGDCCPRLMLALAPSEKVHVYFIPTCSQSSALLLTDGVSLIYPSEYAVFLQSPANTTTNTTTTLNPIVPATTTTTITTTTTIARPTMTNSGSLVNTDPVGGASVSTSIASASLAARQADLGTVTTPLIIDPSHGPGTDWSTTHATGTNDQLASISIEQHSSSATLVGPSTLPQNVDELVHLR
;
A
#
# COMPACT_ATOMS: atom_id res chain seq x y z
N MET A 1 -16.43 -4.34 33.55
CA MET A 1 -17.81 -4.69 33.14
C MET A 1 -17.87 -6.19 32.98
N ASP A 2 -18.99 -6.82 33.31
CA ASP A 2 -19.20 -8.23 32.96
C ASP A 2 -19.53 -8.36 31.45
N GLN A 3 -19.47 -9.58 30.90
CA GLN A 3 -19.67 -9.79 29.46
C GLN A 3 -21.09 -9.42 29.02
N ALA A 4 -22.11 -9.65 29.85
CA ALA A 4 -23.49 -9.28 29.52
C ALA A 4 -23.66 -7.77 29.35
N THR A 5 -23.02 -6.96 30.20
CA THR A 5 -23.01 -5.50 30.06
C THR A 5 -22.31 -5.08 28.77
N LEU A 6 -21.18 -5.73 28.43
CA LEU A 6 -20.43 -5.47 27.20
C LEU A 6 -21.22 -5.85 25.94
N ASP A 7 -21.96 -6.95 25.97
CA ASP A 7 -22.81 -7.39 24.86
C ASP A 7 -23.99 -6.44 24.64
N ASN A 8 -24.55 -5.88 25.72
CA ASN A 8 -25.60 -4.86 25.63
C ASN A 8 -25.06 -3.55 25.02
N LEU A 9 -23.87 -3.12 25.42
CA LEU A 9 -23.18 -1.98 24.79
C LEU A 9 -22.94 -2.21 23.29
N ALA A 10 -22.54 -3.43 22.91
CA ALA A 10 -22.32 -3.77 21.50
C ALA A 10 -23.58 -3.67 20.64
N GLN A 11 -24.77 -3.92 21.21
CA GLN A 11 -26.03 -3.89 20.47
C GLN A 11 -26.48 -2.48 20.06
N GLU A 12 -25.96 -1.45 20.72
CA GLU A 12 -26.25 -0.05 20.41
C GLU A 12 -25.39 0.50 19.25
N GLU A 13 -24.39 -0.28 18.82
CA GLU A 13 -23.36 0.11 17.86
C GLU A 13 -23.42 -0.75 16.60
N ASP A 14 -22.88 -0.24 15.49
CA ASP A 14 -22.92 -0.94 14.21
C ASP A 14 -21.68 -1.84 14.00
N SER A 15 -21.92 -3.14 13.88
CA SER A 15 -20.89 -4.15 13.56
C SER A 15 -19.69 -4.12 14.53
N ILE A 16 -19.96 -4.18 15.85
CA ILE A 16 -18.94 -4.15 16.91
C ILE A 16 -19.12 -5.34 17.88
N TYR A 17 -18.08 -5.68 18.65
CA TYR A 17 -18.18 -6.63 19.77
C TYR A 17 -17.17 -6.31 20.88
N PHE A 18 -17.61 -6.28 22.13
CA PHE A 18 -16.69 -5.99 23.24
C PHE A 18 -16.25 -7.25 23.97
N ASN A 19 -15.03 -7.24 24.49
CA ASN A 19 -14.59 -8.14 25.54
C ASN A 19 -13.80 -7.33 26.59
N ARG A 20 -13.50 -7.94 27.73
CA ARG A 20 -12.83 -7.26 28.86
C ARG A 20 -11.47 -6.63 28.53
N HIS A 21 -10.82 -7.02 27.43
CA HIS A 21 -9.52 -6.50 27.00
C HIS A 21 -9.64 -5.53 25.81
N THR A 22 -10.84 -5.28 25.27
CA THR A 22 -11.03 -4.44 24.09
C THR A 22 -10.39 -3.06 24.25
N TYR A 23 -10.62 -2.38 25.38
CA TYR A 23 -10.05 -1.06 25.65
C TYR A 23 -8.52 -1.08 25.68
N ASP A 24 -7.92 -2.02 26.41
CA ASP A 24 -6.47 -2.15 26.53
C ASP A 24 -5.83 -2.46 25.16
N CYS A 25 -6.42 -3.38 24.41
CA CYS A 25 -5.97 -3.73 23.06
C CYS A 25 -6.12 -2.55 22.09
N ALA A 26 -7.22 -1.80 22.14
CA ALA A 26 -7.42 -0.62 21.29
C ALA A 26 -6.37 0.47 21.58
N ARG A 27 -6.04 0.70 22.86
CA ARG A 27 -4.95 1.60 23.24
C ARG A 27 -3.59 1.14 22.72
N LEU A 28 -3.31 -0.16 22.84
CA LEU A 28 -2.06 -0.74 22.35
C LEU A 28 -1.96 -0.70 20.82
N ALA A 29 -3.07 -0.90 20.11
CA ALA A 29 -3.14 -0.78 18.66
C ALA A 29 -2.77 0.65 18.22
N ALA A 30 -3.46 1.67 18.74
CA ALA A 30 -3.16 3.06 18.44
C ALA A 30 -1.71 3.42 18.82
N GLY A 31 -1.27 3.05 20.04
CA GLY A 31 0.10 3.31 20.51
C GLY A 31 1.19 2.65 19.67
N SER A 32 0.91 1.48 19.10
CA SER A 32 1.85 0.76 18.23
C SER A 32 2.02 1.47 16.89
N VAL A 33 0.95 2.05 16.32
CA VAL A 33 1.08 2.90 15.12
C VAL A 33 1.88 4.16 15.43
N LEU A 34 1.65 4.79 16.60
CA LEU A 34 2.44 5.95 17.03
C LEU A 34 3.94 5.64 17.16
N ALA A 35 4.29 4.47 17.69
CA ALA A 35 5.69 4.05 17.79
C ALA A 35 6.37 3.94 16.40
N VAL A 36 5.64 3.46 15.38
CA VAL A 36 6.15 3.42 14.00
C VAL A 36 6.28 4.83 13.42
N VAL A 37 5.32 5.73 13.68
CA VAL A 37 5.42 7.15 13.31
C VAL A 37 6.65 7.79 13.93
N ASP A 38 6.90 7.52 15.21
CA ASP A 38 8.04 8.09 15.93
C ASP A 38 9.38 7.64 15.32
N ASP A 39 9.52 6.35 15.02
CA ASP A 39 10.73 5.79 14.40
C ASP A 39 10.99 6.34 13.00
N VAL A 40 9.93 6.47 12.17
CA VAL A 40 10.06 7.00 10.81
C VAL A 40 10.34 8.49 10.82
N CYS A 41 9.56 9.28 11.58
CA CYS A 41 9.70 10.74 11.61
C CYS A 41 10.97 11.22 12.35
N SER A 42 11.56 10.38 13.20
CA SER A 42 12.88 10.63 13.81
C SER A 42 14.07 10.12 12.97
N GLY A 43 13.80 9.55 11.79
CA GLY A 43 14.81 9.03 10.88
C GLY A 43 15.54 7.77 11.39
N GLN A 44 14.94 7.02 12.32
CA GLN A 44 15.45 5.70 12.70
C GLN A 44 15.11 4.63 11.64
N SER A 45 13.97 4.80 10.96
CA SER A 45 13.49 3.93 9.89
C SER A 45 13.08 4.76 8.68
N LEU A 46 13.20 4.18 7.47
CA LEU A 46 12.72 4.83 6.23
C LEU A 46 11.20 4.74 6.07
N ASN A 47 10.63 3.65 6.56
CA ASN A 47 9.24 3.26 6.43
C ASN A 47 8.94 2.20 7.51
N GLY A 48 7.67 1.79 7.64
CA GLY A 48 7.31 0.76 8.61
C GLY A 48 5.90 0.22 8.46
N ILE A 49 5.60 -0.82 9.22
CA ILE A 49 4.27 -1.41 9.33
C ILE A 49 3.93 -1.71 10.79
N ALA A 50 2.69 -1.42 11.19
CA ALA A 50 2.12 -1.79 12.47
C ALA A 50 1.07 -2.89 12.27
N LEU A 51 1.37 -4.11 12.73
CA LEU A 51 0.44 -5.24 12.70
C LEU A 51 -0.42 -5.22 13.97
N VAL A 52 -1.55 -4.52 13.90
CA VAL A 52 -2.37 -4.21 15.07
C VAL A 52 -3.76 -4.84 14.98
N ARG A 53 -4.36 -5.07 16.14
CA ARG A 53 -5.79 -5.29 16.30
C ARG A 53 -6.24 -4.75 17.66
N PRO A 54 -7.43 -4.11 17.77
CA PRO A 54 -8.45 -3.92 16.73
C PRO A 54 -8.04 -2.93 15.60
N PRO A 55 -8.71 -2.98 14.43
CA PRO A 55 -8.59 -1.99 13.37
C PRO A 55 -9.10 -0.61 13.83
N GLY A 56 -8.96 0.42 12.98
CA GLY A 56 -9.27 1.80 13.33
C GLY A 56 -10.07 2.61 12.32
N HIS A 57 -10.01 2.34 11.02
CA HIS A 57 -10.44 3.31 9.99
C HIS A 57 -11.95 3.65 9.98
N HIS A 58 -12.81 2.85 10.64
CA HIS A 58 -14.24 3.12 10.80
C HIS A 58 -14.60 3.89 12.09
N ALA A 59 -13.69 3.97 13.07
CA ALA A 59 -13.98 4.65 14.34
C ALA A 59 -14.17 6.16 14.10
N LEU A 60 -15.35 6.66 14.45
CA LEU A 60 -15.74 8.07 14.38
C LEU A 60 -15.23 8.82 15.63
N PRO A 61 -15.26 10.16 15.64
CA PRO A 61 -14.83 10.95 16.80
C PRO A 61 -15.55 10.58 18.11
N ASP A 62 -16.81 10.19 18.03
CA ASP A 62 -17.69 9.92 19.17
C ASP A 62 -18.36 8.53 19.14
N GLN A 63 -17.98 7.67 18.19
CA GLN A 63 -18.63 6.37 18.00
C GLN A 63 -17.67 5.27 17.52
N CYS A 64 -17.80 4.06 18.06
CA CYS A 64 -17.13 2.86 17.54
C CYS A 64 -18.04 2.11 16.56
N MET A 65 -17.47 1.57 15.48
CA MET A 65 -18.22 0.78 14.51
C MET A 65 -17.27 -0.05 13.64
N GLY A 66 -17.78 -1.05 12.92
CA GLY A 66 -17.00 -1.80 11.93
C GLY A 66 -15.72 -2.40 12.52
N PHE A 67 -15.83 -3.03 13.70
CA PHE A 67 -14.70 -3.59 14.47
C PHE A 67 -13.68 -2.56 15.02
N CYS A 68 -13.88 -1.27 14.79
CA CYS A 68 -12.96 -0.18 15.14
C CYS A 68 -13.41 0.59 16.39
N TYR A 69 -12.47 0.87 17.31
CA TYR A 69 -12.75 1.57 18.57
C TYR A 69 -12.05 2.92 18.69
N PHE A 70 -10.78 2.94 18.28
CA PHE A 70 -10.00 4.16 18.13
C PHE A 70 -9.48 4.21 16.71
N ASN A 71 -9.51 5.40 16.11
CA ASN A 71 -9.05 5.56 14.74
C ASN A 71 -7.52 5.63 14.71
N ASN A 72 -6.89 4.47 14.59
CA ASN A 72 -5.43 4.31 14.65
C ASN A 72 -4.71 5.22 13.66
N ILE A 73 -5.17 5.26 12.40
CA ILE A 73 -4.51 6.04 11.34
C ILE A 73 -4.74 7.54 11.51
N ALA A 74 -5.92 7.96 11.96
CA ALA A 74 -6.20 9.37 12.22
C ALA A 74 -5.41 9.90 13.42
N ILE A 75 -5.32 9.11 14.50
CA ILE A 75 -4.48 9.42 15.66
C ILE A 75 -3.01 9.54 15.23
N ALA A 76 -2.53 8.65 14.36
CA ALA A 76 -1.17 8.71 13.81
C ALA A 76 -0.90 9.97 12.99
N ALA A 77 -1.84 10.38 12.13
CA ALA A 77 -1.73 11.62 11.37
C ALA A 77 -1.64 12.84 12.30
N LEU A 78 -2.59 12.96 13.23
CA LEU A 78 -2.62 14.07 14.21
C LEU A 78 -1.34 14.10 15.07
N HIS A 79 -0.84 12.94 15.48
CA HIS A 79 0.43 12.84 16.21
C HIS A 79 1.62 13.33 15.39
N ALA A 80 1.72 12.94 14.12
CA ALA A 80 2.77 13.44 13.22
C ALA A 80 2.70 14.97 13.03
N GLN A 81 1.49 15.54 12.92
CA GLN A 81 1.33 17.00 12.86
C GLN A 81 1.75 17.66 14.18
N HIS A 82 1.26 17.16 15.32
CA HIS A 82 1.48 17.80 16.63
C HIS A 82 2.92 17.65 17.16
N VAL A 83 3.53 16.48 16.99
CA VAL A 83 4.85 16.17 17.57
C VAL A 83 6.00 16.49 16.62
N TYR A 84 5.78 16.29 15.31
CA TYR A 84 6.81 16.48 14.30
C TYR A 84 6.60 17.73 13.44
N GLY A 85 5.47 18.44 13.58
CA GLY A 85 5.19 19.66 12.83
C GLY A 85 5.00 19.41 11.34
N LEU A 86 4.56 18.20 10.96
CA LEU A 86 4.26 17.93 9.55
C LEU A 86 2.98 18.70 9.16
N GLU A 87 3.03 19.38 8.03
CA GLU A 87 1.95 20.22 7.51
C GLU A 87 1.11 19.47 6.47
N ARG A 88 1.66 18.48 5.76
CA ARG A 88 0.93 17.73 4.72
C ARG A 88 1.08 16.24 4.92
N ILE A 89 -0.03 15.57 5.21
CA ILE A 89 -0.09 14.11 5.39
C ILE A 89 -1.08 13.54 4.38
N ALA A 90 -0.68 12.47 3.69
CA ALA A 90 -1.61 11.70 2.88
C ALA A 90 -1.98 10.41 3.61
N ILE A 91 -3.28 10.09 3.64
CA ILE A 91 -3.80 8.82 4.10
C ILE A 91 -4.38 8.10 2.88
N VAL A 92 -3.80 6.96 2.52
CA VAL A 92 -4.28 6.10 1.43
C VAL A 92 -4.89 4.86 2.04
N ASP A 93 -6.20 4.73 1.91
CA ASP A 93 -6.98 3.59 2.39
C ASP A 93 -7.29 2.64 1.22
N TRP A 94 -6.68 1.46 1.27
CA TRP A 94 -6.94 0.40 0.29
C TRP A 94 -7.76 -0.76 0.85
N ASP A 95 -8.22 -0.66 2.11
CA ASP A 95 -9.19 -1.60 2.67
C ASP A 95 -10.43 -1.63 1.78
N VAL A 96 -11.06 -2.79 1.65
CA VAL A 96 -12.22 -2.92 0.77
C VAL A 96 -13.43 -2.11 1.27
N HIS A 97 -13.45 -1.74 2.55
CA HIS A 97 -14.48 -0.91 3.15
C HIS A 97 -14.04 0.55 3.17
N HIS A 98 -15.03 1.44 3.03
CA HIS A 98 -14.77 2.87 3.14
C HIS A 98 -14.40 3.24 4.59
N GLY A 99 -13.22 3.83 4.81
CA GLY A 99 -12.77 4.37 6.09
C GLY A 99 -13.51 5.64 6.53
N ASN A 100 -14.82 5.57 6.71
CA ASN A 100 -15.71 6.69 7.05
C ASN A 100 -15.31 7.41 8.34
N GLY A 101 -14.76 6.69 9.32
CA GLY A 101 -14.22 7.29 10.53
C GLY A 101 -13.06 8.23 10.22
N THR A 102 -12.17 7.79 9.35
CA THR A 102 -10.99 8.57 8.92
C THR A 102 -11.40 9.77 8.10
N GLU A 103 -12.34 9.61 7.15
CA GLU A 103 -12.92 10.73 6.41
C GLU A 103 -13.48 11.78 7.38
N LYS A 104 -14.32 11.35 8.32
CA LYS A 104 -15.01 12.27 9.22
C LYS A 104 -14.07 13.12 10.08
N VAL A 105 -12.91 12.58 10.45
CA VAL A 105 -11.90 13.31 11.23
C VAL A 105 -11.23 14.43 10.40
N PHE A 106 -11.15 14.28 9.07
CA PHE A 106 -10.37 15.17 8.20
C PHE A 106 -11.18 15.85 7.09
N GLU A 107 -12.50 15.67 7.03
CA GLU A 107 -13.36 16.18 5.96
C GLU A 107 -13.23 17.70 5.72
N ASP A 108 -12.90 18.47 6.77
CA ASP A 108 -12.71 19.92 6.74
C ASP A 108 -11.23 20.37 6.80
N ASN A 109 -10.28 19.43 6.75
CA ASN A 109 -8.87 19.70 6.98
C ASN A 109 -8.05 19.84 5.67
N PRO A 110 -7.55 21.03 5.32
CA PRO A 110 -6.78 21.25 4.09
C PRO A 110 -5.42 20.53 4.06
N ASN A 111 -4.91 20.14 5.24
CA ASN A 111 -3.56 19.63 5.45
C ASN A 111 -3.47 18.10 5.43
N VAL A 112 -4.62 17.42 5.37
CA VAL A 112 -4.69 15.95 5.29
C VAL A 112 -5.45 15.55 4.05
N LEU A 113 -4.78 14.85 3.14
CA LEU A 113 -5.40 14.27 1.96
C LEU A 113 -5.83 12.84 2.27
N PHE A 114 -7.13 12.57 2.26
CA PHE A 114 -7.69 11.23 2.42
C PHE A 114 -8.10 10.67 1.05
N ILE A 115 -7.61 9.48 0.73
CA ILE A 115 -7.98 8.74 -0.49
C ILE A 115 -8.43 7.35 -0.07
N SER A 116 -9.66 6.95 -0.41
CA SER A 116 -10.15 5.59 -0.15
C SER A 116 -10.54 4.87 -1.43
N VAL A 117 -10.11 3.61 -1.56
CA VAL A 117 -10.44 2.71 -2.67
C VAL A 117 -11.23 1.53 -2.15
N HIS A 118 -12.56 1.60 -2.25
CA HIS A 118 -13.46 0.71 -1.52
C HIS A 118 -14.58 0.18 -2.42
N ARG A 119 -15.20 -0.93 -2.00
CA ARG A 119 -16.45 -1.41 -2.58
C ARG A 119 -17.61 -0.58 -2.03
N PHE A 120 -18.52 -0.20 -2.91
CA PHE A 120 -19.59 0.75 -2.63
C PHE A 120 -20.98 0.17 -2.94
N ASP A 121 -21.11 -0.52 -4.08
CA ASP A 121 -22.38 -1.10 -4.56
C ASP A 121 -23.56 -0.12 -4.51
N ASP A 122 -23.33 1.12 -4.93
CA ASP A 122 -24.27 2.25 -4.91
C ASP A 122 -24.72 2.61 -3.48
N GLY A 123 -23.80 2.56 -2.52
CA GLY A 123 -24.05 2.81 -1.09
C GLY A 123 -24.72 1.64 -0.37
N ARG A 124 -24.74 0.44 -0.96
CA ARG A 124 -25.32 -0.76 -0.33
C ARG A 124 -24.27 -1.69 0.28
N PHE A 125 -23.00 -1.48 0.02
CA PHE A 125 -21.93 -2.16 0.73
C PHE A 125 -21.60 -1.41 2.03
N PHE A 126 -21.22 -2.13 3.09
CA PHE A 126 -20.90 -1.52 4.39
C PHE A 126 -19.84 -0.42 4.20
N PRO A 127 -20.02 0.78 4.80
CA PRO A 127 -20.96 1.14 5.88
C PRO A 127 -22.33 1.66 5.42
N ASN A 128 -22.79 1.31 4.22
CA ASN A 128 -24.18 1.54 3.77
C ASN A 128 -24.59 3.03 3.68
N THR A 129 -23.65 3.90 3.31
CA THR A 129 -23.83 5.35 3.24
C THR A 129 -23.55 5.88 1.83
N GLN A 130 -24.14 7.02 1.50
CA GLN A 130 -23.80 7.78 0.29
C GLN A 130 -22.59 8.70 0.49
N GLU A 131 -22.09 8.82 1.73
CA GLU A 131 -20.86 9.58 2.03
C GLU A 131 -19.64 8.96 1.35
N ALA A 132 -19.67 7.65 1.11
CA ALA A 132 -18.65 6.93 0.34
C ALA A 132 -18.74 7.14 -1.19
N SER A 133 -19.64 8.00 -1.67
CA SER A 133 -19.82 8.25 -3.11
C SER A 133 -18.63 9.01 -3.70
N PRO A 134 -18.26 8.78 -4.98
CA PRO A 134 -17.28 9.60 -5.71
C PRO A 134 -17.61 11.10 -5.77
N SER A 135 -18.86 11.47 -5.45
CA SER A 135 -19.29 12.86 -5.39
C SER A 135 -18.84 13.60 -4.13
N VAL A 136 -18.42 12.88 -3.09
CA VAL A 136 -17.99 13.45 -1.81
C VAL A 136 -16.50 13.73 -1.87
N CYS A 137 -16.12 14.92 -1.43
CA CYS A 137 -14.80 15.49 -1.71
C CYS A 137 -14.33 16.44 -0.60
N GLY A 138 -14.76 16.20 0.64
CA GLY A 138 -14.50 17.08 1.77
C GLY A 138 -15.48 18.28 1.81
N VAL A 139 -15.30 19.12 2.83
CA VAL A 139 -16.14 20.27 3.12
C VAL A 139 -15.27 21.44 3.58
N GLY A 140 -15.80 22.67 3.54
CA GLY A 140 -15.08 23.85 4.06
C GLY A 140 -13.69 24.02 3.44
N GLU A 141 -12.67 24.20 4.27
CA GLU A 141 -11.27 24.32 3.82
C GLU A 141 -10.68 22.98 3.36
N GLY A 142 -11.29 21.85 3.73
CA GLY A 142 -10.92 20.50 3.30
C GLY A 142 -11.51 20.10 1.96
N GLN A 143 -12.24 20.99 1.27
CA GLN A 143 -12.73 20.75 -0.08
C GLN A 143 -11.58 20.31 -1.01
N GLY A 144 -11.79 19.26 -1.80
CA GLY A 144 -10.77 18.66 -2.66
C GLY A 144 -9.73 17.80 -1.94
N ARG A 145 -9.80 17.63 -0.61
CA ARG A 145 -8.90 16.78 0.19
C ARG A 145 -9.43 15.40 0.54
N THR A 146 -10.61 15.07 0.05
CA THR A 146 -11.13 13.70 0.10
C THR A 146 -11.35 13.19 -1.32
N ILE A 147 -10.87 11.98 -1.60
CA ILE A 147 -11.03 11.32 -2.91
C ILE A 147 -11.56 9.90 -2.68
N GLN A 148 -12.73 9.63 -3.24
CA GLN A 148 -13.42 8.34 -3.10
C GLN A 148 -13.41 7.57 -4.42
N VAL A 149 -12.74 6.42 -4.45
CA VAL A 149 -12.79 5.47 -5.58
C VAL A 149 -13.75 4.33 -5.21
N ALA A 150 -14.99 4.48 -5.66
CA ALA A 150 -16.11 3.64 -5.24
C ALA A 150 -16.45 2.54 -6.28
N TRP A 151 -16.15 1.28 -5.96
CA TRP A 151 -16.44 0.14 -6.85
C TRP A 151 -17.89 -0.34 -6.72
N ASN A 152 -18.65 -0.37 -7.82
CA ASN A 152 -19.96 -1.05 -7.84
C ASN A 152 -19.86 -2.43 -8.50
N GLY A 153 -19.89 -3.47 -7.69
CA GLY A 153 -19.77 -4.86 -8.09
C GLY A 153 -18.41 -5.47 -7.77
N ARG A 154 -18.32 -6.77 -8.03
CA ARG A 154 -17.23 -7.65 -7.55
C ARG A 154 -16.14 -7.95 -8.57
N HIS A 155 -16.26 -7.38 -9.77
CA HIS A 155 -15.39 -7.67 -10.91
C HIS A 155 -14.10 -6.83 -10.90
N VAL A 156 -13.50 -6.66 -9.72
CA VAL A 156 -12.31 -5.84 -9.49
C VAL A 156 -11.12 -6.75 -9.25
N ARG A 157 -10.03 -6.54 -9.98
CA ARG A 157 -8.78 -7.32 -9.95
C ARG A 157 -7.59 -6.35 -9.92
N ASP A 158 -6.39 -6.91 -10.01
CA ASP A 158 -5.13 -6.16 -9.97
C ASP A 158 -5.11 -5.00 -10.97
N GLY A 159 -5.57 -5.21 -12.21
CA GLY A 159 -5.55 -4.19 -13.26
C GLY A 159 -6.35 -2.93 -12.90
N GLU A 160 -7.50 -3.10 -12.23
CA GLU A 160 -8.32 -2.00 -11.73
C GLU A 160 -7.57 -1.15 -10.69
N TYR A 161 -6.97 -1.78 -9.68
CA TYR A 161 -6.22 -1.07 -8.63
C TYR A 161 -4.94 -0.43 -9.18
N ILE A 162 -4.18 -1.14 -10.01
CA ILE A 162 -2.98 -0.57 -10.65
C ILE A 162 -3.35 0.65 -11.48
N SER A 163 -4.44 0.60 -12.24
CA SER A 163 -4.90 1.74 -13.04
C SER A 163 -5.27 2.94 -12.17
N VAL A 164 -5.99 2.73 -11.08
CA VAL A 164 -6.33 3.80 -10.13
C VAL A 164 -5.08 4.40 -9.51
N PHE A 165 -4.11 3.57 -9.12
CA PHE A 165 -2.86 4.06 -8.56
C PHE A 165 -2.08 4.89 -9.57
N THR A 166 -1.86 4.37 -10.78
CA THR A 166 -1.02 5.04 -11.78
C THR A 166 -1.65 6.28 -12.39
N HIS A 167 -2.98 6.29 -12.55
CA HIS A 167 -3.65 7.39 -13.23
C HIS A 167 -4.24 8.41 -12.25
N LEU A 168 -4.71 8.03 -11.07
CA LEU A 168 -5.33 8.97 -10.12
C LEU A 168 -4.45 9.22 -8.90
N ILE A 169 -4.17 8.18 -8.11
CA ILE A 169 -3.56 8.35 -6.78
C ILE A 169 -2.16 8.93 -6.89
N LEU A 170 -1.29 8.37 -7.73
CA LEU A 170 0.08 8.87 -7.86
C LEU A 170 0.12 10.32 -8.36
N PRO A 171 -0.58 10.72 -9.44
CA PRO A 171 -0.61 12.13 -9.84
C PRO A 171 -1.07 13.08 -8.74
N VAL A 172 -2.13 12.74 -8.00
CA VAL A 172 -2.60 13.55 -6.86
C VAL A 172 -1.54 13.63 -5.76
N LEU A 173 -0.89 12.52 -5.40
CA LEU A 173 0.16 12.51 -4.38
C LEU A 173 1.40 13.29 -4.82
N TYR A 174 1.79 13.18 -6.09
CA TYR A 174 2.88 13.97 -6.67
C TYR A 174 2.65 15.46 -6.52
N GLU A 175 1.40 15.87 -6.69
CA GLU A 175 0.99 17.26 -6.61
C GLU A 175 0.81 17.75 -5.17
N PHE A 176 0.18 16.94 -4.32
CA PHE A 176 -0.01 17.25 -2.90
C PHE A 176 1.32 17.30 -2.12
N ARG A 177 2.33 16.56 -2.58
CA ARG A 177 3.68 16.46 -1.97
C ARG A 177 3.61 16.18 -0.46
N PRO A 178 3.00 15.06 -0.04
CA PRO A 178 2.89 14.72 1.36
C PRO A 178 4.27 14.57 2.01
N GLN A 179 4.41 15.04 3.25
CA GLN A 179 5.61 14.83 4.08
C GLN A 179 5.61 13.46 4.76
N LEU A 180 4.45 12.81 4.85
CA LEU A 180 4.29 11.45 5.33
C LEU A 180 3.10 10.82 4.62
N ILE A 181 3.24 9.57 4.19
CA ILE A 181 2.13 8.76 3.68
C ILE A 181 1.81 7.69 4.73
N LEU A 182 0.56 7.69 5.16
CA LEU A 182 -0.02 6.69 6.03
C LEU A 182 -0.97 5.81 5.20
N VAL A 183 -0.98 4.51 5.46
CA VAL A 183 -1.82 3.56 4.72
C VAL A 183 -2.70 2.81 5.70
N SER A 184 -4.01 2.94 5.54
CA SER A 184 -5.00 2.03 6.13
C SER A 184 -4.92 0.72 5.34
N ALA A 185 -4.11 -0.22 5.86
CA ALA A 185 -3.67 -1.39 5.13
C ALA A 185 -4.59 -2.59 5.41
N GLY A 186 -5.79 -2.54 4.83
CA GLY A 186 -6.72 -3.66 4.78
C GLY A 186 -6.37 -4.66 3.68
N PHE A 187 -6.54 -5.95 3.93
CA PHE A 187 -6.23 -7.02 2.96
C PHE A 187 -7.45 -7.86 2.59
N ASP A 188 -8.66 -7.35 2.85
CA ASP A 188 -9.95 -7.97 2.55
C ASP A 188 -10.44 -7.72 1.11
N ALA A 189 -9.71 -6.94 0.31
CA ALA A 189 -9.88 -6.91 -1.14
C ALA A 189 -9.28 -8.15 -1.84
N THR A 190 -8.51 -8.97 -1.12
CA THR A 190 -7.88 -10.19 -1.66
C THR A 190 -8.91 -11.23 -2.12
N ARG A 191 -8.55 -12.00 -3.15
CA ARG A 191 -9.35 -13.11 -3.63
C ARG A 191 -9.59 -14.12 -2.50
N GLY A 192 -10.87 -14.44 -2.29
CA GLY A 192 -11.29 -15.44 -1.30
C GLY A 192 -11.66 -14.85 0.05
N ASP A 193 -11.42 -13.56 0.28
CA ASP A 193 -12.03 -12.86 1.40
C ASP A 193 -13.55 -12.85 1.26
N ARG A 194 -14.25 -13.26 2.33
CA ARG A 194 -15.70 -13.44 2.32
C ARG A 194 -16.47 -12.14 2.50
N LEU A 195 -15.87 -11.15 3.17
CA LEU A 195 -16.51 -9.86 3.41
C LEU A 195 -16.33 -8.94 2.20
N GLY A 196 -15.09 -8.75 1.75
CA GLY A 196 -14.79 -7.85 0.64
C GLY A 196 -15.32 -8.34 -0.70
N GLY A 197 -15.08 -9.62 -1.02
CA GLY A 197 -15.63 -10.26 -2.21
C GLY A 197 -15.13 -9.70 -3.54
N LEU A 198 -13.92 -9.09 -3.54
CA LEU A 198 -13.18 -8.71 -4.74
C LEU A 198 -12.19 -9.83 -5.15
N ASN A 199 -11.34 -9.58 -6.13
CA ASN A 199 -10.49 -10.60 -6.75
C ASN A 199 -9.01 -10.19 -6.91
N LEU A 200 -8.48 -9.37 -5.99
CA LEU A 200 -7.07 -9.00 -6.01
C LEU A 200 -6.19 -10.19 -5.68
N SER A 201 -5.05 -10.30 -6.37
CA SER A 201 -3.96 -11.17 -5.99
C SER A 201 -3.23 -10.61 -4.77
N VAL A 202 -2.60 -11.48 -3.98
CA VAL A 202 -1.78 -11.07 -2.82
C VAL A 202 -0.53 -10.32 -3.27
N GLU A 203 -0.02 -10.66 -4.47
CA GLU A 203 1.09 -10.00 -5.13
C GLU A 203 0.80 -8.54 -5.48
N CYS A 204 -0.46 -8.17 -5.72
CA CYS A 204 -0.85 -6.81 -6.04
C CYS A 204 -0.43 -5.81 -4.94
N PHE A 205 -0.50 -6.21 -3.67
CA PHE A 205 -0.15 -5.34 -2.54
C PHE A 205 1.34 -4.97 -2.48
N ALA A 206 2.24 -5.80 -3.02
CA ALA A 206 3.64 -5.40 -3.24
C ALA A 206 3.72 -4.21 -4.21
N HIS A 207 2.95 -4.26 -5.31
CA HIS A 207 2.91 -3.17 -6.29
C HIS A 207 2.29 -1.90 -5.71
N LEU A 208 1.18 -2.00 -4.97
CA LEU A 208 0.56 -0.83 -4.34
C LEU A 208 1.54 -0.14 -3.37
N THR A 209 2.19 -0.94 -2.53
CA THR A 209 3.24 -0.45 -1.61
C THR A 209 4.39 0.20 -2.36
N HIS A 210 4.92 -0.47 -3.38
CA HIS A 210 6.03 0.05 -4.19
C HIS A 210 5.69 1.35 -4.90
N LEU A 211 4.49 1.46 -5.47
CA LEU A 211 4.02 2.68 -6.14
C LEU A 211 3.98 3.85 -5.16
N LEU A 212 3.47 3.66 -3.93
CA LEU A 212 3.48 4.71 -2.91
C LEU A 212 4.89 5.11 -2.47
N LEU A 213 5.83 4.16 -2.40
CA LEU A 213 7.24 4.46 -2.09
C LEU A 213 7.87 5.42 -3.12
N THR A 214 7.43 5.39 -4.39
CA THR A 214 7.94 6.32 -5.42
C THR A 214 7.60 7.79 -5.15
N VAL A 215 6.57 8.04 -4.33
CA VAL A 215 6.07 9.38 -4.00
C VAL A 215 6.25 9.77 -2.52
N ALA A 216 6.62 8.81 -1.67
CA ALA A 216 6.81 9.01 -0.23
C ALA A 216 7.98 9.96 0.12
N PHE A 217 8.89 10.23 -0.82
CA PHE A 217 10.13 11.01 -0.60
C PHE A 217 10.26 12.21 -1.55
N LEU A 218 9.14 12.74 -2.09
CA LEU A 218 9.15 13.86 -3.04
C LEU A 218 9.44 15.23 -2.42
N ASN A 219 9.52 15.32 -1.10
CA ASN A 219 9.89 16.55 -0.43
C ASN A 219 11.41 16.69 -0.44
N PRO A 220 11.97 17.68 -1.16
CA PRO A 220 13.38 17.98 -1.00
C PRO A 220 13.58 18.37 0.46
N SER A 221 14.57 17.76 1.10
CA SER A 221 15.10 18.24 2.37
C SER A 221 15.27 19.74 2.22
N SER A 222 14.42 20.52 2.92
CA SER A 222 14.51 21.97 2.93
C SER A 222 15.98 22.31 3.16
N ASP A 223 16.54 23.14 2.28
CA ASP A 223 17.94 23.58 2.27
C ASP A 223 18.22 24.38 3.57
N ARG A 224 18.17 23.70 4.72
CA ARG A 224 18.45 24.21 6.04
C ARG A 224 19.96 24.19 6.14
N GLY A 225 20.54 25.32 5.72
CA GLY A 225 21.97 25.63 5.61
C GLY A 225 22.91 24.54 6.08
N GLN A 226 23.69 24.00 5.15
CA GLN A 226 24.89 23.22 5.43
C GLN A 226 25.78 24.00 6.40
N SER A 227 25.62 23.81 7.71
CA SER A 227 26.68 24.15 8.65
C SER A 227 27.77 23.13 8.39
N SER A 228 28.89 23.58 7.83
CA SER A 228 30.08 22.75 7.60
C SER A 228 30.53 22.14 8.93
N ALA A 229 30.09 20.91 9.20
CA ALA A 229 30.50 20.19 10.40
C ALA A 229 31.93 19.68 10.18
N ASP A 230 32.86 20.31 10.87
CA ASP A 230 34.25 19.91 10.96
C ASP A 230 34.37 18.44 11.40
N SER A 231 35.04 17.62 10.60
CA SER A 231 34.94 16.14 10.62
C SER A 231 35.72 15.46 11.75
N SER A 232 36.17 16.19 12.77
CA SER A 232 37.06 15.65 13.81
C SER A 232 36.46 15.51 15.21
N THR A 233 35.17 15.83 15.43
CA THR A 233 34.57 15.77 16.78
C THR A 233 33.72 14.53 16.99
N ARG A 234 33.94 13.81 18.10
CA ARG A 234 33.14 12.66 18.55
C ARG A 234 31.67 13.09 18.72
N VAL A 235 30.82 12.74 17.75
CA VAL A 235 29.41 13.14 17.72
C VAL A 235 28.65 12.39 18.82
N THR A 236 27.93 13.12 19.67
CA THR A 236 27.08 12.52 20.70
C THR A 236 25.87 11.86 20.06
N ARG A 237 25.30 10.81 20.68
CA ARG A 237 24.07 10.16 20.17
C ARG A 237 22.92 11.15 19.93
N ALA A 238 22.80 12.15 20.81
CA ALA A 238 21.82 13.23 20.70
C ALA A 238 21.99 14.02 19.39
N ARG A 239 23.22 14.40 19.05
CA ARG A 239 23.50 15.14 17.81
C ARG A 239 23.25 14.31 16.55
N GLN A 240 23.57 13.01 16.57
CA GLN A 240 23.21 12.11 15.45
C GLN A 240 21.69 11.94 15.28
N GLN A 241 20.93 12.05 16.36
CA GLN A 241 19.47 11.97 16.31
C GLN A 241 18.88 13.28 15.78
N GLU A 242 19.42 14.43 16.19
CA GLU A 242 19.05 15.73 15.62
C GLU A 242 19.37 15.81 14.12
N GLU A 243 20.54 15.33 13.69
CA GLU A 243 20.92 15.26 12.28
C GLU A 243 20.00 14.34 11.47
N ARG A 244 19.63 13.18 12.03
CA ARG A 244 18.66 12.27 11.38
C ARG A 244 17.26 12.87 11.26
N ARG A 245 16.78 13.53 12.31
CA ARG A 245 15.50 14.24 12.29
C ARG A 245 15.52 15.41 11.30
N ALA A 246 16.63 16.14 11.22
CA ALA A 246 16.81 17.23 10.25
C ALA A 246 16.83 16.73 8.80
N ASN A 247 17.25 15.48 8.58
CA ASN A 247 17.30 14.83 7.28
C ASN A 247 16.02 14.03 6.93
N PHE A 248 14.95 14.11 7.73
CA PHE A 248 13.68 13.49 7.39
C PHE A 248 13.14 14.07 6.07
N SER A 249 13.06 13.24 5.04
CA SER A 249 12.59 13.59 3.70
C SER A 249 11.24 12.98 3.33
N GLY A 250 10.69 12.16 4.23
CA GLY A 250 9.41 11.49 4.06
C GLY A 250 9.43 10.05 4.56
N GLY A 251 8.35 9.33 4.32
CA GLY A 251 8.19 7.95 4.74
C GLY A 251 6.82 7.38 4.38
N LEU A 252 6.74 6.06 4.42
CA LEU A 252 5.51 5.29 4.20
C LEU A 252 5.25 4.41 5.43
N ILE A 253 4.07 4.51 6.02
CA ILE A 253 3.69 3.72 7.19
C ILE A 253 2.39 2.99 6.90
N LEU A 254 2.39 1.67 7.05
CA LEU A 254 1.19 0.84 6.94
C LEU A 254 0.66 0.52 8.34
N ALA A 255 -0.65 0.62 8.55
CA ALA A 255 -1.31 0.09 9.75
C ALA A 255 -2.33 -0.95 9.33
N LEU A 256 -2.27 -2.15 9.91
CA LEU A 256 -3.19 -3.23 9.58
C LEU A 256 -4.64 -2.85 9.94
N GLU A 257 -5.54 -3.00 8.96
CA GLU A 257 -7.00 -2.81 9.12
C GLU A 257 -7.72 -4.17 8.94
N GLY A 258 -8.58 -4.32 7.93
CA GLY A 258 -9.28 -5.55 7.60
C GLY A 258 -8.42 -6.63 6.94
N GLY A 259 -9.05 -7.78 6.66
CA GLY A 259 -8.39 -8.97 6.11
C GLY A 259 -8.79 -10.22 6.89
N TYR A 260 -9.75 -10.96 6.33
CA TYR A 260 -10.46 -12.02 7.06
C TYR A 260 -10.22 -13.41 6.46
N GLN A 261 -9.48 -13.48 5.36
CA GLN A 261 -8.91 -14.71 4.84
C GLN A 261 -7.45 -14.86 5.28
N LEU A 262 -7.24 -15.58 6.40
CA LEU A 262 -5.97 -15.64 7.14
C LEU A 262 -4.72 -15.83 6.27
N ALA A 263 -4.74 -16.82 5.37
CA ALA A 263 -3.59 -17.10 4.50
C ALA A 263 -3.33 -15.95 3.52
N ALA A 264 -4.38 -15.45 2.86
CA ALA A 264 -4.25 -14.37 1.88
C ALA A 264 -3.81 -13.05 2.56
N THR A 265 -4.37 -12.75 3.74
CA THR A 265 -3.97 -11.59 4.54
C THR A 265 -2.49 -11.67 4.93
N ALA A 266 -2.04 -12.82 5.45
CA ALA A 266 -0.64 -13.01 5.81
C ALA A 266 0.31 -12.90 4.59
N GLU A 267 -0.04 -13.51 3.46
CA GLU A 267 0.73 -13.43 2.21
C GLU A 267 0.81 -12.00 1.67
N ALA A 268 -0.32 -11.27 1.67
CA ALA A 268 -0.35 -9.88 1.21
C ALA A 268 0.44 -8.93 2.13
N VAL A 269 0.41 -9.16 3.45
CA VAL A 269 1.30 -8.47 4.41
C VAL A 269 2.77 -8.75 4.07
N CYS A 270 3.15 -10.01 3.86
CA CYS A 270 4.52 -10.37 3.48
C CYS A 270 4.97 -9.67 2.19
N HIS A 271 4.09 -9.61 1.18
CA HIS A 271 4.37 -8.88 -0.06
C HIS A 271 4.56 -7.38 0.15
N SER A 272 3.75 -6.76 1.01
CA SER A 272 3.90 -5.34 1.37
C SER A 272 5.22 -5.09 2.10
N VAL A 273 5.56 -5.93 3.08
CA VAL A 273 6.83 -5.87 3.82
C VAL A 273 8.04 -6.04 2.91
N ALA A 274 8.00 -6.99 1.97
CA ALA A 274 9.06 -7.19 1.00
C ALA A 274 9.32 -5.90 0.18
N SER A 275 8.26 -5.22 -0.26
CA SER A 275 8.38 -3.93 -0.95
C SER A 275 8.91 -2.81 -0.06
N LEU A 276 8.52 -2.76 1.22
CA LEU A 276 9.08 -1.81 2.21
C LEU A 276 10.59 -2.01 2.41
N LEU A 277 11.05 -3.27 2.36
CA LEU A 277 12.46 -3.65 2.44
C LEU A 277 13.25 -3.42 1.14
N GLY A 278 12.57 -3.08 0.04
CA GLY A 278 13.18 -2.81 -1.26
C GLY A 278 13.35 -4.03 -2.16
N ASP A 279 12.68 -5.15 -1.86
CA ASP A 279 12.66 -6.31 -2.74
C ASP A 279 11.89 -6.02 -4.03
N CYS A 280 12.24 -6.75 -5.10
CA CYS A 280 11.56 -6.63 -6.38
C CYS A 280 10.10 -7.08 -6.29
N CYS A 281 9.19 -6.29 -6.86
CA CYS A 281 7.79 -6.69 -6.96
C CYS A 281 7.64 -7.99 -7.78
N PRO A 282 6.83 -8.95 -7.30
CA PRO A 282 6.53 -10.18 -8.05
C PRO A 282 5.80 -9.85 -9.36
N ARG A 283 5.88 -10.74 -10.35
CA ARG A 283 5.13 -10.56 -11.61
C ARG A 283 3.65 -10.83 -11.38
N LEU A 284 2.79 -9.90 -11.78
CA LEU A 284 1.34 -10.10 -11.78
C LEU A 284 0.95 -11.06 -12.90
N MET A 285 0.26 -12.15 -12.55
CA MET A 285 0.01 -13.30 -13.44
C MET A 285 -1.22 -13.13 -14.35
N LEU A 286 -2.12 -12.19 -14.04
CA LEU A 286 -3.38 -11.98 -14.77
C LEU A 286 -3.32 -10.72 -15.64
N ALA A 287 -4.18 -10.67 -16.66
CA ALA A 287 -4.29 -9.53 -17.55
C ALA A 287 -4.52 -8.24 -16.73
N LEU A 288 -3.53 -7.35 -16.74
CA LEU A 288 -3.56 -6.05 -16.08
C LEU A 288 -4.43 -5.03 -16.80
N ALA A 289 -4.93 -5.39 -18.00
CA ALA A 289 -5.88 -4.54 -18.70
C ALA A 289 -7.12 -4.38 -17.81
N PRO A 290 -7.43 -3.15 -17.37
CA PRO A 290 -8.65 -2.90 -16.61
C PRO A 290 -9.85 -3.32 -17.45
N SER A 291 -10.91 -3.80 -16.80
CA SER A 291 -12.18 -4.02 -17.49
C SER A 291 -12.75 -2.68 -18.00
N GLU A 292 -13.57 -2.71 -19.06
CA GLU A 292 -14.26 -1.51 -19.56
C GLU A 292 -15.11 -0.82 -18.47
N LYS A 293 -15.49 -1.57 -17.42
CA LYS A 293 -16.24 -1.04 -16.27
C LYS A 293 -15.41 -0.10 -15.41
N VAL A 294 -14.08 -0.15 -15.46
CA VAL A 294 -13.21 0.79 -14.73
C VAL A 294 -13.59 2.23 -15.06
N HIS A 295 -13.93 2.53 -16.31
CA HIS A 295 -14.32 3.87 -16.73
C HIS A 295 -15.53 4.41 -16.01
N VAL A 296 -16.47 3.53 -15.65
CA VAL A 296 -17.70 3.91 -14.94
C VAL A 296 -17.39 4.41 -13.54
N TYR A 297 -16.37 3.86 -12.88
CA TYR A 297 -15.96 4.28 -11.52
C TYR A 297 -14.90 5.39 -11.57
N PHE A 298 -13.99 5.29 -12.54
CA PHE A 298 -12.83 6.14 -12.68
C PHE A 298 -13.19 7.54 -13.19
N ILE A 299 -14.05 7.65 -14.21
CA ILE A 299 -14.39 8.95 -14.83
C ILE A 299 -15.08 9.89 -13.83
N PRO A 300 -16.13 9.48 -13.07
CA PRO A 300 -16.76 10.36 -12.10
C PRO A 300 -15.76 10.83 -11.04
N THR A 301 -14.99 9.89 -10.46
CA THR A 301 -13.98 10.19 -9.45
C THR A 301 -12.94 11.19 -9.97
N CYS A 302 -12.38 10.93 -11.15
CA CYS A 302 -11.37 11.80 -11.75
C CYS A 302 -11.94 13.16 -12.17
N SER A 303 -13.16 13.21 -12.72
CA SER A 303 -13.77 14.47 -13.15
C SER A 303 -14.02 15.39 -11.97
N GLN A 304 -14.50 14.83 -10.85
CA GLN A 304 -14.80 15.57 -9.64
C GLN A 304 -13.51 16.00 -8.91
N SER A 305 -12.57 15.07 -8.75
CA SER A 305 -11.27 15.34 -8.13
C SER A 305 -10.48 16.39 -8.93
N SER A 306 -10.44 16.25 -10.26
CA SER A 306 -9.74 17.19 -11.14
C SER A 306 -10.37 18.57 -11.15
N ALA A 307 -11.71 18.66 -11.22
CA ALA A 307 -12.39 19.94 -11.20
C ALA A 307 -12.11 20.73 -9.91
N LEU A 308 -12.07 20.05 -8.77
CA LEU A 308 -11.88 20.67 -7.46
C LEU A 308 -10.41 21.00 -7.17
N LEU A 309 -9.49 20.12 -7.55
CA LEU A 309 -8.06 20.42 -7.45
C LEU A 309 -7.71 21.63 -8.33
N LEU A 310 -8.24 21.70 -9.56
CA LEU A 310 -8.04 22.86 -10.45
C LEU A 310 -8.57 24.18 -9.87
N THR A 311 -9.63 24.17 -9.06
CA THR A 311 -10.16 25.39 -8.43
C THR A 311 -9.31 25.91 -7.27
N ASP A 312 -8.59 25.04 -6.57
CA ASP A 312 -7.72 25.41 -5.44
C ASP A 312 -6.29 25.75 -5.85
N GLY A 313 -6.04 25.96 -7.16
CA GLY A 313 -4.71 26.23 -7.69
C GLY A 313 -3.82 24.99 -7.82
N VAL A 314 -4.43 23.80 -7.74
CA VAL A 314 -3.81 22.48 -7.82
C VAL A 314 -4.02 21.96 -9.26
N SER A 315 -3.01 22.12 -10.11
CA SER A 315 -3.03 21.74 -11.52
C SER A 315 -2.89 20.22 -11.76
N LEU A 316 -3.99 19.48 -11.65
CA LEU A 316 -4.10 18.19 -12.34
C LEU A 316 -4.21 18.43 -13.86
N ILE A 317 -3.08 18.36 -14.57
CA ILE A 317 -3.07 18.32 -16.04
C ILE A 317 -3.51 16.92 -16.46
N TYR A 318 -4.82 16.73 -16.58
CA TYR A 318 -5.39 15.61 -17.33
C TYR A 318 -5.57 16.06 -18.79
N PRO A 319 -4.80 15.54 -19.76
CA PRO A 319 -5.14 15.74 -21.15
C PRO A 319 -6.50 15.07 -21.39
N SER A 320 -7.49 15.85 -21.84
CA SER A 320 -8.82 15.38 -22.21
C SER A 320 -8.82 14.23 -23.23
N GLU A 321 -7.67 13.98 -23.87
CA GLU A 321 -7.47 12.93 -24.88
C GLU A 321 -7.44 11.50 -24.31
N TYR A 322 -7.21 11.29 -23.01
CA TYR A 322 -7.32 9.94 -22.41
C TYR A 322 -8.77 9.50 -22.17
N ALA A 323 -9.74 10.40 -22.17
CA ALA A 323 -11.16 10.02 -22.22
C ALA A 323 -11.52 9.32 -23.55
N VAL A 324 -10.72 9.53 -24.61
CA VAL A 324 -10.97 8.98 -25.96
C VAL A 324 -10.52 7.52 -26.08
N PHE A 325 -9.48 7.08 -25.36
CA PHE A 325 -9.05 5.67 -25.37
C PHE A 325 -9.92 4.72 -24.55
N LEU A 326 -10.84 5.28 -23.76
CA LEU A 326 -11.68 4.57 -22.81
C LEU A 326 -13.16 4.51 -23.25
N GLN A 327 -13.49 5.14 -24.37
CA GLN A 327 -14.71 4.85 -25.12
C GLN A 327 -14.40 3.68 -26.07
N SER A 328 -14.86 2.48 -25.72
CA SER A 328 -14.89 1.35 -26.65
C SER A 328 -15.59 1.78 -27.95
N PRO A 329 -15.15 1.34 -29.16
CA PRO A 329 -15.76 1.75 -30.40
C PRO A 329 -17.22 1.28 -30.40
N ALA A 330 -18.14 2.23 -30.20
CA ALA A 330 -19.54 1.96 -30.39
C ALA A 330 -19.74 1.41 -31.80
N ASN A 331 -20.41 0.27 -31.90
CA ASN A 331 -20.95 -0.29 -33.13
C ASN A 331 -21.73 0.80 -33.90
N THR A 332 -21.07 1.50 -34.80
CA THR A 332 -21.73 2.26 -35.86
C THR A 332 -21.96 1.32 -37.02
N THR A 333 -23.06 0.56 -36.95
CA THR A 333 -23.72 0.04 -38.13
C THR A 333 -24.38 1.21 -38.85
N THR A 334 -23.59 2.00 -39.58
CA THR A 334 -24.10 2.93 -40.58
C THR A 334 -23.73 2.42 -41.94
N ASN A 335 -24.71 1.80 -42.61
CA ASN A 335 -24.69 1.58 -44.04
C ASN A 335 -24.47 2.92 -44.74
N THR A 336 -23.28 3.13 -45.29
CA THR A 336 -23.06 4.16 -46.30
C THR A 336 -22.11 3.59 -47.33
N THR A 337 -22.69 3.13 -48.43
CA THR A 337 -21.97 2.72 -49.63
C THR A 337 -21.21 3.93 -50.16
N THR A 338 -19.88 3.89 -50.14
CA THR A 338 -19.07 4.80 -50.94
C THR A 338 -17.89 4.04 -51.51
N THR A 339 -17.94 3.85 -52.82
CA THR A 339 -16.92 3.23 -53.66
C THR A 339 -15.62 4.02 -53.60
N LEU A 340 -14.51 3.36 -53.26
CA LEU A 340 -13.16 3.90 -53.39
C LEU A 340 -12.32 3.02 -54.32
N ASN A 341 -11.79 3.63 -55.38
CA ASN A 341 -10.84 3.05 -56.31
C ASN A 341 -9.47 2.81 -55.62
N PRO A 342 -8.70 1.78 -56.02
CA PRO A 342 -7.38 1.52 -55.43
C PRO A 342 -6.32 2.46 -56.04
N ILE A 343 -5.56 3.13 -55.16
CA ILE A 343 -4.33 3.86 -55.51
C ILE A 343 -3.14 3.10 -54.90
N VAL A 344 -2.16 2.79 -55.75
CA VAL A 344 -0.90 2.08 -55.45
C VAL A 344 0.06 3.01 -54.67
N PRO A 345 0.81 2.53 -53.65
CA PRO A 345 1.82 3.35 -52.99
C PRO A 345 3.15 3.36 -53.77
N ALA A 346 3.67 4.56 -54.02
CA ALA A 346 5.02 4.77 -54.54
C ALA A 346 6.06 4.78 -53.40
N THR A 347 7.18 4.12 -53.65
CA THR A 347 8.40 4.07 -52.81
C THR A 347 9.13 5.42 -52.82
N THR A 348 9.64 5.86 -51.67
CA THR A 348 10.68 6.90 -51.61
C THR A 348 11.72 6.53 -50.57
N THR A 349 12.96 6.38 -51.05
CA THR A 349 14.16 5.99 -50.33
C THR A 349 14.82 7.23 -49.72
N THR A 350 15.27 7.16 -48.47
CA THR A 350 16.17 8.15 -47.87
C THR A 350 17.47 7.47 -47.43
N THR A 351 18.59 7.91 -48.01
CA THR A 351 19.93 7.38 -47.80
C THR A 351 20.64 8.16 -46.68
N ILE A 352 21.20 7.45 -45.69
CA ILE A 352 22.15 8.02 -44.72
C ILE A 352 23.52 7.35 -44.95
N THR A 353 24.52 8.17 -45.27
CA THR A 353 25.91 7.78 -45.54
C THR A 353 26.72 7.76 -44.25
N THR A 354 27.44 6.67 -43.96
CA THR A 354 28.47 6.67 -42.91
C THR A 354 29.76 6.06 -43.44
N THR A 355 30.82 6.86 -43.49
CA THR A 355 32.16 6.50 -43.97
C THR A 355 32.95 5.80 -42.85
N THR A 356 33.49 4.61 -43.11
CA THR A 356 34.37 3.90 -42.15
C THR A 356 35.76 3.71 -42.76
N THR A 357 36.78 4.20 -42.06
CA THR A 357 38.20 4.12 -42.39
C THR A 357 38.77 2.77 -41.92
N ILE A 358 39.37 2.00 -42.83
CA ILE A 358 40.01 0.70 -42.52
C ILE A 358 41.52 0.88 -42.38
N ALA A 359 42.07 0.51 -41.23
CA ALA A 359 43.49 0.29 -41.02
C ALA A 359 43.80 -1.22 -41.05
N ARG A 360 44.79 -1.59 -41.86
CA ARG A 360 45.21 -2.96 -42.21
C ARG A 360 46.36 -3.40 -41.30
N PRO A 361 46.46 -4.70 -40.96
CA PRO A 361 47.77 -5.32 -40.87
C PRO A 361 47.93 -6.54 -41.78
N THR A 362 49.20 -6.88 -41.94
CA THR A 362 49.87 -7.66 -42.98
C THR A 362 49.87 -9.18 -42.76
N MET A 363 49.98 -9.90 -43.88
CA MET A 363 50.10 -11.36 -44.00
C MET A 363 51.43 -11.93 -43.49
N THR A 364 51.45 -13.23 -43.17
CA THR A 364 52.51 -14.18 -43.58
C THR A 364 52.00 -15.64 -43.57
N ASN A 365 52.79 -16.51 -44.22
CA ASN A 365 52.45 -17.67 -45.05
C ASN A 365 52.46 -19.06 -44.38
N SER A 366 52.09 -20.06 -45.20
CA SER A 366 52.43 -21.52 -45.21
C SER A 366 51.45 -22.46 -44.49
N GLY A 367 50.99 -23.60 -45.04
CA GLY A 367 51.18 -24.29 -46.32
C GLY A 367 50.49 -25.68 -46.28
N SER A 368 50.30 -26.30 -47.47
CA SER A 368 50.01 -27.73 -47.76
C SER A 368 48.57 -28.31 -47.71
N LEU A 369 47.98 -28.41 -48.91
CA LEU A 369 47.36 -29.59 -49.58
C LEU A 369 46.82 -30.77 -48.74
N VAL A 370 45.55 -31.19 -48.93
CA VAL A 370 45.07 -32.25 -49.86
C VAL A 370 43.52 -32.34 -49.80
N ASN A 371 42.95 -32.75 -50.92
CA ASN A 371 41.58 -32.70 -51.43
C ASN A 371 40.67 -33.86 -50.95
N THR A 372 39.39 -33.60 -50.61
CA THR A 372 38.18 -34.41 -50.95
C THR A 372 36.90 -33.74 -50.40
N ASP A 373 36.01 -33.33 -51.30
CA ASP A 373 34.59 -32.96 -51.10
C ASP A 373 33.68 -34.20 -51.24
N PRO A 374 32.34 -34.13 -51.00
CA PRO A 374 31.58 -33.26 -50.08
C PRO A 374 30.52 -34.04 -49.26
N VAL A 375 29.80 -33.35 -48.36
CA VAL A 375 28.35 -33.47 -48.02
C VAL A 375 28.11 -33.17 -46.53
N GLY A 376 27.23 -32.19 -46.26
CA GLY A 376 26.54 -32.03 -44.98
C GLY A 376 26.94 -30.77 -44.20
N GLY A 377 26.00 -29.84 -44.05
CA GLY A 377 26.23 -28.47 -43.60
C GLY A 377 26.54 -28.26 -42.12
N ALA A 378 27.21 -27.15 -41.84
CA ALA A 378 27.33 -26.50 -40.54
C ALA A 378 27.18 -24.98 -40.79
N SER A 379 26.19 -24.33 -40.17
CA SER A 379 26.29 -23.50 -38.96
C SER A 379 26.64 -22.03 -39.23
N VAL A 380 25.86 -21.11 -38.65
CA VAL A 380 26.43 -19.86 -38.11
C VAL A 380 25.76 -19.59 -36.76
N SER A 381 26.55 -19.78 -35.70
CA SER A 381 26.40 -19.07 -34.44
C SER A 381 27.10 -17.73 -34.55
N THR A 382 26.48 -16.67 -34.04
CA THR A 382 27.22 -15.49 -33.57
C THR A 382 26.74 -15.15 -32.17
N SER A 383 27.69 -15.21 -31.26
CA SER A 383 27.65 -14.85 -29.85
C SER A 383 27.52 -13.35 -29.65
N ILE A 384 26.69 -12.93 -28.68
CA ILE A 384 26.89 -11.68 -27.96
C ILE A 384 27.09 -12.04 -26.48
N ALA A 385 28.21 -11.56 -25.94
CA ALA A 385 28.69 -11.80 -24.60
C ALA A 385 27.77 -11.20 -23.53
N SER A 386 27.45 -11.99 -22.51
CA SER A 386 26.88 -11.53 -21.23
C SER A 386 28.02 -11.44 -20.21
N ALA A 387 28.30 -10.24 -19.72
CA ALA A 387 29.22 -10.05 -18.60
C ALA A 387 28.47 -10.40 -17.30
N SER A 388 28.88 -11.50 -16.66
CA SER A 388 28.44 -11.87 -15.31
C SER A 388 29.21 -11.05 -14.27
N LEU A 389 28.50 -10.42 -13.33
CA LEU A 389 29.09 -10.02 -12.06
C LEU A 389 28.42 -10.82 -10.95
N ALA A 390 29.26 -11.57 -10.23
CA ALA A 390 28.89 -12.59 -9.25
C ALA A 390 28.35 -11.97 -7.95
N ALA A 391 27.18 -12.42 -7.50
CA ALA A 391 26.75 -12.30 -6.11
C ALA A 391 27.25 -13.54 -5.35
N ARG A 392 28.07 -13.31 -4.31
CA ARG A 392 28.51 -14.34 -3.36
C ARG A 392 27.33 -14.71 -2.46
N GLN A 393 26.84 -15.94 -2.59
CA GLN A 393 25.90 -16.54 -1.67
C GLN A 393 26.69 -17.34 -0.62
N ALA A 394 26.48 -17.02 0.66
CA ALA A 394 27.03 -17.78 1.77
C ALA A 394 26.15 -19.01 2.02
N ASP A 395 26.76 -20.18 1.90
CA ASP A 395 26.19 -21.48 2.25
C ASP A 395 25.96 -21.56 3.77
N LEU A 396 24.71 -21.75 4.18
CA LEU A 396 24.36 -22.33 5.48
C LEU A 396 23.34 -23.45 5.20
N GLY A 397 23.84 -24.68 5.22
CA GLY A 397 23.04 -25.87 4.98
C GLY A 397 22.13 -26.19 6.18
N THR A 398 20.85 -26.43 5.88
CA THR A 398 19.94 -27.19 6.74
C THR A 398 19.27 -28.27 5.91
N VAL A 399 19.46 -29.51 6.35
CA VAL A 399 18.90 -30.74 5.80
C VAL A 399 17.40 -30.77 6.05
N THR A 400 16.59 -30.84 4.99
CA THR A 400 15.16 -31.16 5.07
C THR A 400 14.91 -32.51 4.40
N THR A 401 14.53 -33.50 5.20
CA THR A 401 13.95 -34.78 4.73
C THR A 401 12.48 -34.57 4.34
N PRO A 402 12.01 -35.07 3.18
CA PRO A 402 10.60 -34.94 2.80
C PRO A 402 9.77 -36.06 3.45
N LEU A 403 8.66 -35.68 4.07
CA LEU A 403 7.64 -36.61 4.55
C LEU A 403 6.59 -36.77 3.44
N ILE A 404 6.57 -37.96 2.84
CA ILE A 404 5.62 -38.37 1.79
C ILE A 404 4.30 -38.79 2.48
N ILE A 405 3.18 -38.18 2.09
CA ILE A 405 1.84 -38.65 2.48
C ILE A 405 1.10 -39.05 1.19
N ASP A 406 0.74 -40.33 1.12
CA ASP A 406 0.01 -41.00 0.05
C ASP A 406 -1.52 -40.85 0.26
N PRO A 407 -2.33 -40.46 -0.75
CA PRO A 407 -3.77 -40.33 -0.61
C PRO A 407 -4.49 -41.61 -1.07
N SER A 408 -5.11 -42.33 -0.14
CA SER A 408 -6.18 -43.26 -0.52
C SER A 408 -7.27 -43.43 0.55
N HIS A 409 -8.51 -43.35 0.06
CA HIS A 409 -9.80 -43.74 0.66
C HIS A 409 -10.67 -42.64 1.29
N GLY A 410 -11.78 -42.34 0.60
CA GLY A 410 -13.08 -42.09 1.23
C GLY A 410 -14.07 -43.19 0.77
N PRO A 411 -15.39 -43.08 1.03
CA PRO A 411 -16.13 -42.14 1.89
C PRO A 411 -17.08 -42.84 2.91
N GLY A 412 -17.63 -42.11 3.89
CA GLY A 412 -18.78 -42.61 4.65
C GLY A 412 -19.11 -41.94 6.00
N THR A 413 -20.16 -41.10 5.98
CA THR A 413 -21.28 -40.96 6.94
C THR A 413 -21.12 -40.45 8.39
N ASP A 414 -22.05 -39.54 8.70
CA ASP A 414 -22.73 -39.21 9.96
C ASP A 414 -22.02 -38.43 11.09
N TRP A 415 -22.47 -37.18 11.23
CA TRP A 415 -22.36 -36.38 12.44
C TRP A 415 -23.63 -36.57 13.28
N SER A 416 -23.49 -37.19 14.45
CA SER A 416 -24.44 -37.04 15.55
C SER A 416 -23.70 -36.69 16.84
N THR A 417 -24.28 -35.72 17.52
CA THR A 417 -23.94 -35.13 18.82
C THR A 417 -23.68 -36.16 19.93
N THR A 418 -22.67 -35.91 20.77
CA THR A 418 -22.74 -36.21 22.21
C THR A 418 -21.77 -35.35 23.02
N HIS A 419 -22.32 -34.70 24.04
CA HIS A 419 -21.59 -34.15 25.18
C HIS A 419 -20.90 -35.28 25.97
N ALA A 420 -19.67 -35.07 26.41
CA ALA A 420 -19.20 -35.55 27.71
C ALA A 420 -17.94 -34.79 28.18
N THR A 421 -18.04 -34.37 29.42
CA THR A 421 -17.04 -33.86 30.36
C THR A 421 -15.78 -34.73 30.47
N GLY A 422 -14.62 -34.11 30.69
CA GLY A 422 -13.42 -34.85 31.15
C GLY A 422 -12.14 -34.02 31.11
N THR A 423 -11.70 -33.62 32.30
CA THR A 423 -10.43 -32.99 32.64
C THR A 423 -9.19 -33.75 32.15
N ASN A 424 -8.16 -33.05 31.68
CA ASN A 424 -6.77 -33.33 32.06
C ASN A 424 -5.83 -32.18 31.68
N ASP A 425 -5.18 -31.64 32.71
CA ASP A 425 -3.99 -30.81 32.66
C ASP A 425 -2.83 -31.56 32.01
N GLN A 426 -2.14 -30.92 31.05
CA GLN A 426 -0.68 -30.98 30.95
C GLN A 426 -0.16 -29.68 30.32
N LEU A 427 0.37 -28.83 31.20
CA LEU A 427 1.20 -27.67 30.88
C LEU A 427 2.56 -28.15 30.36
N ALA A 428 2.91 -27.78 29.12
CA ALA A 428 4.29 -27.78 28.66
C ALA A 428 4.87 -26.37 28.88
N SER A 429 5.73 -26.26 29.88
CA SER A 429 6.50 -25.06 30.21
C SER A 429 7.58 -24.78 29.15
N ILE A 430 7.52 -23.62 28.51
CA ILE A 430 8.63 -23.05 27.75
C ILE A 430 9.21 -21.90 28.58
N SER A 431 10.44 -22.08 29.05
CA SER A 431 11.21 -21.09 29.79
C SER A 431 11.65 -19.97 28.84
N ILE A 432 11.26 -18.73 29.13
CA ILE A 432 11.81 -17.53 28.50
C ILE A 432 12.89 -16.98 29.42
N GLU A 433 14.14 -16.99 28.97
CA GLU A 433 15.24 -16.29 29.64
C GLU A 433 15.00 -14.77 29.57
N GLN A 434 14.74 -14.15 30.72
CA GLN A 434 14.76 -12.71 30.87
C GLN A 434 16.20 -12.23 31.07
N HIS A 435 16.72 -11.45 30.12
CA HIS A 435 17.91 -10.65 30.36
C HIS A 435 17.54 -9.46 31.26
N SER A 436 18.02 -9.51 32.50
CA SER A 436 17.94 -8.42 33.47
C SER A 436 18.92 -7.29 33.13
N SER A 437 18.40 -6.11 32.83
CA SER A 437 19.15 -4.85 32.93
C SER A 437 18.52 -3.98 34.01
N SER A 438 19.27 -3.81 35.10
CA SER A 438 18.91 -3.05 36.29
C SER A 438 18.79 -1.55 35.98
N ALA A 439 17.60 -0.98 36.18
CA ALA A 439 17.41 0.46 36.34
C ALA A 439 17.01 0.75 37.79
N THR A 440 17.84 1.53 38.46
CA THR A 440 17.71 1.91 39.88
C THR A 440 16.50 2.82 40.07
N LEU A 441 15.53 2.38 40.88
CA LEU A 441 14.41 3.18 41.39
C LEU A 441 14.93 4.21 42.41
N VAL A 442 14.66 5.49 42.16
CA VAL A 442 14.73 6.56 43.17
C VAL A 442 13.31 6.88 43.60
N GLY A 443 13.03 6.69 44.89
CA GLY A 443 11.75 6.99 45.54
C GLY A 443 11.54 8.48 45.84
N PRO A 444 10.38 8.85 46.42
CA PRO A 444 9.68 10.10 46.14
C PRO A 444 10.07 11.24 47.08
N SER A 445 9.99 12.48 46.59
CA SER A 445 9.90 13.66 47.46
C SER A 445 8.88 14.68 46.91
N THR A 446 7.85 14.89 47.73
CA THR A 446 7.09 16.14 47.96
C THR A 446 6.28 16.79 46.83
N LEU A 447 4.94 16.67 46.97
CA LEU A 447 3.88 17.57 46.47
C LEU A 447 4.09 19.04 46.91
N PRO A 448 3.50 20.02 46.18
CA PRO A 448 2.18 20.56 46.57
C PRO A 448 1.23 20.70 45.36
N GLN A 449 -0.02 20.24 45.48
CA GLN A 449 -1.22 21.08 45.66
C GLN A 449 -1.28 22.33 44.75
N ASN A 450 -1.99 22.21 43.63
CA ASN A 450 -3.03 23.17 43.26
C ASN A 450 -4.04 22.50 42.33
N VAL A 451 -5.26 22.40 42.86
CA VAL A 451 -6.49 22.07 42.15
C VAL A 451 -7.14 23.41 41.89
N ASP A 452 -7.38 23.76 40.63
CA ASP A 452 -8.56 24.51 40.15
C ASP A 452 -8.38 24.94 38.68
N GLU A 453 -9.52 25.03 37.99
CA GLU A 453 -9.77 25.62 36.67
C GLU A 453 -9.39 24.83 35.41
N LEU A 454 -10.37 24.10 34.85
CA LEU A 454 -10.99 24.46 33.56
C LEU A 454 -12.11 23.46 33.21
N VAL A 455 -13.28 23.70 33.82
CA VAL A 455 -14.57 23.30 33.28
C VAL A 455 -15.00 24.44 32.37
N HIS A 456 -15.02 24.20 31.06
CA HIS A 456 -16.01 24.66 30.08
C HIS A 456 -15.41 24.58 28.68
N LEU A 457 -15.98 23.67 27.87
CA LEU A 457 -16.42 23.89 26.49
C LEU A 457 -16.99 22.54 26.02
N ARG A 458 -18.32 22.46 26.06
CA ARG A 458 -19.10 21.49 25.28
C ARG A 458 -19.62 22.21 24.06
#